data_AF-A0A066ULP4-F1
#
_entry.id   AF-A0A066ULP4-F1
#
_cell.length_a   1.000
_cell.length_b   1.000
_cell.length_c   1.000
_cell.angle_alpha   90.00
_cell.angle_beta   90.00
_cell.angle_gamma   90.00
#
_symmetry.space_group_name_H-M   'P 1'
#
loop_
_entity.id
_entity.type
_entity.pdbx_description
1 polymer ?
#
loop_
_entity_poly.entity_id
_entity_poly.type
_entity_poly.pdbx_seq_one_letter_code
_entity_poly.pdbx_strand_id
1 'polypeptide(L)' 'MLHEFVSHGEKLKVTNAGWVNSARAVYVTFTGNDGWGVSITIPESKLSEFLDDPIAQYAFIWKAKRYLGMEEPSCNTQQ' A
#
# COMPACT_ATOMS: atom_id res chain seq x y z
N MET A 1 -9.19 2.91 12.83
CA MET A 1 -8.35 1.91 12.16
C MET A 1 -8.94 1.76 10.77
N LEU A 2 -8.24 2.16 9.71
CA LEU A 2 -8.75 2.06 8.35
C LEU A 2 -7.87 1.04 7.63
N HIS A 3 -8.42 -0.16 7.48
CA HIS A 3 -7.97 -1.29 6.65
C HIS A 3 -6.53 -1.82 6.85
N GLU A 4 -6.44 -3.11 7.19
CA GLU A 4 -5.22 -3.91 7.23
C GLU A 4 -5.42 -5.16 6.37
N PHE A 5 -4.55 -5.39 5.39
CA PHE A 5 -4.46 -6.64 4.64
C PHE A 5 -3.16 -7.34 5.02
N VAL A 6 -3.22 -8.61 5.44
CA VAL A 6 -2.06 -9.41 5.84
C VAL A 6 -1.97 -10.65 4.97
N SER A 7 -0.82 -10.86 4.32
CA SER A 7 -0.52 -12.07 3.57
C SER A 7 0.94 -12.44 3.80
N HIS A 8 1.21 -13.66 4.27
CA HIS A 8 2.58 -14.20 4.44
C HIS A 8 3.57 -13.31 5.23
N GLY A 9 3.08 -12.55 6.21
CA GLY A 9 3.89 -11.62 7.03
C GLY A 9 4.00 -10.20 6.46
N GLU A 10 3.64 -10.01 5.20
CA GLU A 10 3.53 -8.72 4.53
C GLU A 10 2.22 -8.04 4.93
N LYS A 11 2.29 -6.72 5.14
CA LYS A 11 1.14 -5.94 5.61
C LYS A 11 0.94 -4.69 4.77
N LEU A 12 -0.29 -4.45 4.35
CA LEU A 12 -0.74 -3.18 3.81
C LEU A 12 -1.57 -2.45 4.86
N LYS A 13 -1.15 -1.25 5.25
CA LYS A 13 -1.80 -0.45 6.29
C LYS A 13 -2.08 0.96 5.83
N VAL A 14 -3.28 1.48 6.14
CA VAL A 14 -3.61 2.89 5.92
C VAL A 14 -3.61 3.65 7.25
N THR A 15 -2.94 4.79 7.27
CA THR A 15 -2.88 5.68 8.45
C THR A 15 -3.12 7.13 8.04
N ASN A 16 -3.64 7.95 8.96
CA ASN A 16 -3.89 9.36 8.69
C ASN A 16 -2.55 10.11 8.58
N ALA A 17 -2.35 10.86 7.49
CA ALA A 17 -1.16 11.69 7.28
C ALA A 17 -1.39 13.17 7.68
N GLY A 18 -2.62 13.53 8.08
CA GLY A 18 -3.01 14.89 8.40
C GLY A 18 -3.33 15.68 7.13
N TRP A 19 -2.69 16.84 6.99
CA TRP A 19 -2.84 17.74 5.84
C TRP A 19 -1.52 17.86 5.09
N VAL A 20 -1.55 17.61 3.79
CA VAL A 20 -0.41 17.77 2.88
C VAL A 20 -0.84 18.69 1.75
N ASN A 21 -0.14 19.82 1.57
CA ASN A 21 -0.45 20.82 0.54
C ASN A 21 -1.93 21.24 0.52
N SER A 22 -2.49 21.53 1.70
CA SER A 22 -3.90 21.93 1.89
C SER A 22 -4.95 20.87 1.54
N ALA A 23 -4.55 19.61 1.33
CA ALA A 23 -5.46 18.48 1.19
C ALA A 23 -5.29 17.50 2.36
N ARG A 24 -6.41 16.93 2.84
CA ARG A 24 -6.36 15.77 3.73
C ARG A 24 -5.68 14.61 3.01
N ALA A 25 -4.79 13.92 3.70
CA ALA A 25 -4.01 12.84 3.12
C ALA A 25 -3.93 11.63 4.06
N VAL A 26 -3.63 10.48 3.46
CA VAL A 26 -3.35 9.23 4.15
C VAL A 26 -2.04 8.65 3.67
N TYR A 27 -1.36 7.95 4.57
CA TYR A 27 -0.25 7.08 4.22
C TYR A 27 -0.77 5.68 3.96
N VAL A 28 -0.43 5.12 2.80
CA VAL A 28 -0.58 3.69 2.51
C VAL A 28 0.80 3.08 2.60
N THR A 29 0.99 2.18 3.56
CA THR A 29 2.29 1.57 3.88
C THR A 29 2.25 0.08 3.58
N PHE A 30 3.19 -0.38 2.77
CA PHE A 30 3.54 -1.79 2.67
C PHE A 30 4.71 -2.09 3.59
N THR A 31 4.58 -3.06 4.49
CA THR A 31 5.65 -3.52 5.40
C THR A 31 6.04 -4.95 5.05
N GLY A 32 7.34 -5.16 4.83
CA GLY A 32 7.95 -6.47 4.59
C GLY A 32 8.18 -7.24 5.89
N ASN A 33 8.63 -8.50 5.76
CA ASN A 33 8.77 -9.43 6.87
C ASN A 33 9.85 -9.04 7.91
N ASP A 34 10.79 -8.20 7.51
CA ASP A 34 11.87 -7.66 8.35
C ASP A 34 11.46 -6.39 9.10
N GLY A 35 10.23 -5.90 8.89
CA GLY A 35 9.69 -4.70 9.52
C GLY A 35 9.98 -3.39 8.78
N TRP A 36 10.77 -3.41 7.70
CA TRP A 36 10.94 -2.26 6.84
C TRP A 36 9.71 -2.06 5.96
N GLY A 37 9.43 -0.80 5.61
CA GLY A 37 8.25 -0.48 4.82
C GLY A 37 8.43 0.68 3.87
N VAL A 38 7.61 0.66 2.82
CA VAL A 38 7.50 1.72 1.83
C VAL A 38 6.12 2.34 1.97
N SER A 39 6.07 3.66 2.05
CA SER A 39 4.82 4.41 2.15
C SER A 39 4.63 5.31 0.94
N ILE A 40 3.40 5.36 0.43
CA ILE A 40 2.95 6.44 -0.45
C ILE A 40 1.99 7.34 0.30
N THR A 41 1.97 8.62 -0.08
CA THR A 41 0.99 9.58 0.40
C THR A 41 -0.02 9.79 -0.72
N ILE A 42 -1.30 9.59 -0.42
CA ILE A 42 -2.38 9.88 -1.36
C ILE A 42 -3.41 10.81 -0.72
N PRO A 43 -4.10 11.66 -1.51
CA PRO A 43 -5.24 12.42 -1.01
C PRO A 43 -6.29 11.48 -0.40
N GLU A 44 -6.85 11.84 0.75
CA GLU A 44 -7.87 11.02 1.43
C GLU A 44 -9.09 10.79 0.52
N SER A 45 -9.44 11.76 -0.33
CA SER A 45 -10.51 11.66 -1.34
C SER A 45 -10.27 10.60 -2.41
N LYS A 46 -9.03 10.13 -2.58
CA LYS A 46 -8.64 9.09 -3.55
C LYS A 46 -8.42 7.73 -2.90
N LEU A 47 -8.61 7.60 -1.59
CA LEU A 47 -8.35 6.36 -0.88
C LEU A 47 -9.29 5.23 -1.31
N SER A 48 -10.60 5.49 -1.43
CA SER A 48 -11.56 4.44 -1.86
C SER A 48 -11.20 3.93 -3.26
N GLU A 49 -10.94 4.84 -4.20
CA GLU A 49 -10.53 4.49 -5.56
C GLU A 49 -9.28 3.59 -5.57
N PHE A 50 -8.29 3.88 -4.72
CA PHE A 50 -7.11 3.03 -4.58
C PHE A 50 -7.43 1.65 -3.98
N LEU A 51 -8.26 1.60 -2.93
CA LEU A 51 -8.63 0.35 -2.25
C LEU A 51 -9.58 -0.55 -3.09
N ASP A 52 -10.34 0.06 -4.01
CA ASP A 52 -11.24 -0.63 -4.91
C ASP A 52 -10.54 -1.05 -6.23
N ASP A 53 -9.34 -0.53 -6.51
CA ASP A 53 -8.55 -0.86 -7.69
C ASP A 53 -7.44 -1.90 -7.37
N PRO A 54 -7.63 -3.18 -7.72
CA PRO A 54 -6.64 -4.23 -7.48
C PRO A 54 -5.36 -4.03 -8.32
N ILE A 55 -5.43 -3.37 -9.47
CA ILE A 55 -4.27 -3.08 -10.33
C ILE A 55 -3.40 -2.01 -9.67
N ALA A 56 -4.01 -0.95 -9.12
CA ALA A 56 -3.29 0.08 -8.39
C ALA A 56 -2.59 -0.48 -7.14
N GLN A 57 -3.28 -1.35 -6.39
CA GLN A 57 -2.71 -2.04 -5.23
C GLN A 57 -1.55 -2.95 -5.62
N TYR A 58 -1.72 -3.76 -6.67
CA TYR A 58 -0.66 -4.62 -7.18
C TYR A 58 0.56 -3.80 -7.61
N ALA A 59 0.36 -2.72 -8.36
CA ALA A 59 1.45 -1.85 -8.82
C ALA A 59 2.20 -1.20 -7.66
N PHE A 60 1.49 -0.77 -6.60
CA PHE A 60 2.12 -0.26 -5.39
C PHE A 60 2.96 -1.32 -4.69
N ILE A 61 2.39 -2.51 -4.43
CA ILE A 61 3.06 -3.61 -3.75
C ILE A 61 4.28 -4.08 -4.54
N TRP A 62 4.16 -4.20 -5.86
CA TRP A 62 5.28 -4.55 -6.75
C TRP A 62 6.44 -3.54 -6.64
N LYS A 63 6.16 -2.23 -6.69
CA LYS A 63 7.19 -1.21 -6.49
C LYS A 63 7.80 -1.26 -5.09
N ALA A 64 6.97 -1.42 -4.06
CA ALA A 64 7.42 -1.50 -2.68
C ALA A 64 8.39 -2.68 -2.47
N LYS A 65 8.03 -3.87 -2.98
CA LYS A 65 8.89 -5.06 -2.94
C LYS A 65 10.22 -4.85 -3.66
N ARG A 66 10.22 -4.20 -4.83
CA ARG A 66 11.46 -3.85 -5.53
C ARG A 66 12.36 -2.91 -4.72
N TYR A 67 11.81 -1.91 -4.04
CA TYR A 67 12.59 -1.03 -3.17
C TYR A 67 13.15 -1.74 -1.94
N LEU A 68 12.43 -2.73 -1.42
CA LEU A 68 12.84 -3.54 -0.28
C LEU A 68 13.74 -4.72 -0.68
N GLY A 69 14.03 -4.92 -1.97
CA GLY A 69 14.81 -6.07 -2.45
C GLY A 69 14.13 -7.42 -2.24
N MET A 70 12.79 -7.43 -2.14
CA MET A 70 11.97 -8.62 -1.93
C MET A 70 11.53 -9.25 -3.25
N GLU A 71 11.13 -10.53 -3.20
CA GLU A 71 10.54 -11.23 -4.34
C GLU A 71 9.24 -10.55 -4.81
N GLU A 72 9.14 -10.34 -6.13
CA GLU A 72 8.00 -9.69 -6.75
C GLU A 72 6.72 -10.51 -6.55
N PRO A 73 5.54 -9.87 -6.42
CA PRO A 73 4.29 -10.59 -6.28
C PRO A 73 4.00 -11.37 -7.56
N SER A 74 3.76 -12.68 -7.44
CA SER A 74 3.40 -13.54 -8.57
C SER A 74 2.16 -12.99 -9.28
N CYS A 75 2.23 -12.80 -10.61
CA CYS A 75 1.07 -12.53 -11.46
C CYS A 75 0.14 -13.75 -11.47
N ASN A 76 -0.65 -13.96 -10.42
CA ASN A 76 -1.72 -14.94 -10.43
C ASN A 76 -2.97 -14.28 -11.00
N THR A 77 -3.05 -14.17 -12.32
CA THR A 77 -4.34 -14.19 -13.02
C THR A 77 -4.93 -15.59 -12.90
N GLN A 78 -5.53 -15.90 -11.76
CA GLN A 78 -6.46 -17.03 -11.62
C GLN A 78 -7.62 -16.61 -10.70
N GLN A 79 -8.62 -15.99 -11.33
CA GLN A 79 -10.02 -16.27 -11.01
C GLN A 79 -10.59 -17.17 -12.11
#